data_AF-A0A937RJX0-F1
#
_entry.id   AF-A0A937RJX0-F1
#
_cell.length_a   1.000
_cell.length_b   1.000
_cell.length_c   1.000
_cell.angle_alpha   90.00
_cell.angle_beta   90.00
_cell.angle_gamma   90.00
#
_symmetry.space_group_name_H-M   'P 1'
#
loop_
_entity.id
_entity.type
_entity.pdbx_description
1 polymer ?
#
loop_
_entity_poly.entity_id
_entity_poly.type
_entity_poly.pdbx_seq_one_letter_code
_entity_poly.pdbx_strand_id
1 'polypeptide(L)'
;MRRGHVVALAAGGAVLVAAGVTAGVLAGGGNGSGASPGAAGTATGEVADPPSAAATSPGDGLTPAQRSLVATLGPLRVRDCVPAPAERVTEPPGDGLGPDEGVDAAVVCQTLVVDGEPGPAQVVARHYRDAATLTADADRRAGAVDDVGSCAAGEPSTETWGRSTRRLGTFLCDRGAAGTPAGTFAIYWTVTADQTALSASSTDPAGLIAWWRDFTKP
;
A
#
# COMPACT_ATOMS: atom_id res chain seq x y z
N MET A 1 49.40 -15.01 18.69
CA MET A 1 49.71 -13.57 18.83
C MET A 1 48.44 -12.83 19.23
N ARG A 2 48.59 -11.72 19.95
CA ARG A 2 47.62 -11.12 20.88
C ARG A 2 46.31 -10.63 20.23
N ARG A 3 45.22 -10.78 20.99
CA ARG A 3 43.92 -10.10 20.82
C ARG A 3 44.10 -8.58 20.97
N GLY A 4 43.43 -7.80 20.14
CA GLY A 4 43.26 -6.36 20.30
C GLY A 4 41.78 -6.02 20.28
N HIS A 5 41.19 -5.85 21.47
CA HIS A 5 39.93 -5.13 21.64
C HIS A 5 40.24 -3.64 21.75
N VAL A 6 39.51 -2.80 21.02
CA VAL A 6 39.33 -1.39 21.40
C VAL A 6 37.85 -1.07 21.32
N VAL A 7 37.29 -0.86 22.51
CA VAL A 7 36.00 -0.26 22.81
C VAL A 7 36.14 1.26 22.58
N ALA A 8 35.15 1.89 21.95
CA ALA A 8 34.97 3.34 22.00
C ALA A 8 33.49 3.67 22.22
N LEU A 9 33.29 4.69 23.04
CA LEU A 9 32.13 4.99 23.88
C LEU A 9 30.97 5.69 23.19
N ALA A 10 29.83 5.54 23.89
CA ALA A 10 28.55 6.21 23.78
C ALA A 10 28.53 7.73 23.57
N ALA A 11 27.52 8.17 22.81
CA ALA A 11 26.68 9.35 23.07
C ALA A 11 25.30 9.01 22.46
N GLY A 12 24.17 8.96 23.17
CA GLY A 12 23.75 9.82 24.27
C GLY A 12 22.84 10.91 23.70
N GLY A 13 21.59 10.57 23.35
CA GLY A 13 20.62 11.51 22.79
C GLY A 13 19.19 11.01 22.95
N ALA A 14 18.62 11.20 24.13
CA ALA A 14 17.20 11.00 24.38
C ALA A 14 16.40 12.15 23.74
N VAL A 15 15.56 11.84 22.75
CA VAL A 15 14.57 12.78 22.23
C VAL A 15 13.23 12.48 22.90
N LEU A 16 12.74 13.47 23.65
CA LEU A 16 11.47 13.44 24.37
C LEU A 16 10.29 13.40 23.39
N VAL A 17 9.44 12.39 23.56
CA VAL A 17 8.12 12.30 22.91
C VAL A 17 7.14 13.18 23.69
N ALA A 18 6.66 14.25 23.06
CA ALA A 18 5.54 15.03 23.59
C ALA A 18 4.23 14.56 22.95
N ALA A 19 3.48 13.76 23.70
CA ALA A 19 2.10 13.40 23.37
C ALA A 19 1.18 14.61 23.60
N GLY A 20 0.55 15.10 22.55
CA GLY A 20 -0.51 16.11 22.62
C GLY A 20 -1.85 15.46 22.26
N VAL A 21 -2.54 14.88 23.24
CA VAL A 21 -3.93 14.46 23.10
C VAL A 21 -4.82 15.60 23.59
N THR A 22 -5.53 16.26 22.68
CA THR A 22 -6.66 17.12 23.02
C THR A 22 -7.93 16.52 22.42
N ALA A 23 -8.59 15.67 23.21
CA ALA A 23 -9.95 15.24 22.96
C ALA A 23 -10.92 16.37 23.32
N GLY A 24 -11.49 17.03 22.31
CA GLY A 24 -12.63 17.92 22.47
C GLY A 24 -13.92 17.11 22.41
N VAL A 25 -14.47 16.75 23.58
CA VAL A 25 -15.85 16.25 23.70
C VAL A 25 -16.78 17.47 23.68
N LEU A 26 -17.52 17.64 22.60
CA LEU A 26 -18.73 18.47 22.61
C LEU A 26 -19.94 17.56 22.60
N ALA A 27 -20.56 17.46 23.78
CA ALA A 27 -21.92 17.01 23.96
C ALA A 27 -22.88 18.06 23.36
N GLY A 28 -23.79 17.61 22.51
CA GLY A 28 -24.90 18.40 21.99
C GLY A 28 -26.12 17.49 21.91
N GLY A 29 -26.87 17.42 23.01
CA GLY A 29 -28.17 16.76 23.07
C GLY A 29 -29.21 17.55 22.26
N GLY A 30 -30.17 16.82 21.70
CA GLY A 30 -31.28 17.39 20.94
C GLY A 30 -32.34 16.35 20.62
N ASN A 31 -33.01 15.85 21.65
CA ASN A 31 -34.24 15.05 21.56
C ASN A 31 -35.36 15.95 21.01
N GLY A 32 -35.95 15.58 19.88
CA GLY A 32 -37.06 16.32 19.28
C GLY A 32 -37.97 15.42 18.47
N SER A 33 -38.81 14.65 19.17
CA SER A 33 -39.97 13.98 18.60
C SER A 33 -40.97 15.03 18.11
N GLY A 34 -41.33 14.95 16.84
CA GLY A 34 -42.42 15.73 16.24
C GLY A 34 -43.16 14.86 15.24
N ALA A 35 -44.18 14.15 15.71
CA ALA A 35 -45.17 13.49 14.87
C ALA A 35 -46.32 14.46 14.59
N SER A 36 -46.70 14.63 13.31
CA SER A 36 -48.10 14.70 12.91
C SER A 36 -48.29 14.63 11.39
N PRO A 37 -49.49 14.21 10.92
CA PRO A 37 -49.69 13.49 9.67
C PRO A 37 -50.41 14.29 8.57
N GLY A 38 -50.39 13.76 7.35
CA GLY A 38 -51.14 14.24 6.17
C GLY A 38 -50.23 14.25 4.94
N ALA A 39 -50.59 13.79 3.75
CA ALA A 39 -51.88 13.41 3.19
C ALA A 39 -51.63 12.38 2.07
N ALA A 40 -52.69 11.64 1.74
CA ALA A 40 -52.73 10.69 0.64
C ALA A 40 -52.41 11.36 -0.71
N GLY A 41 -51.57 10.68 -1.50
CA GLY A 41 -51.34 10.96 -2.90
C GLY A 41 -51.04 9.64 -3.62
N THR A 42 -52.06 9.04 -4.20
CA THR A 42 -51.97 7.97 -5.20
C THR A 42 -51.13 8.46 -6.38
N ALA A 43 -50.02 7.80 -6.67
CA ALA A 43 -49.35 7.86 -7.96
C ALA A 43 -48.99 6.44 -8.41
N THR A 44 -49.50 6.16 -9.59
CA THR A 44 -49.44 4.95 -10.41
C THR A 44 -47.99 4.50 -10.65
N GLY A 45 -47.82 3.19 -10.79
CA GLY A 45 -46.53 2.52 -10.69
C GLY A 45 -45.47 2.85 -11.74
N GLU A 46 -44.24 2.56 -11.35
CA GLU A 46 -43.13 2.25 -12.23
C GLU A 46 -42.46 1.01 -11.64
N VAL A 47 -42.49 -0.09 -12.39
CA VAL A 47 -41.74 -1.29 -12.04
C VAL A 47 -40.26 -0.89 -12.10
N ALA A 48 -39.63 -0.78 -10.95
CA ALA A 48 -38.19 -0.56 -10.86
C ALA A 48 -37.50 -1.78 -11.49
N ASP A 49 -36.91 -1.56 -12.66
CA ASP A 49 -35.93 -2.47 -13.26
C ASP A 49 -34.88 -2.86 -12.20
N PRO A 50 -34.51 -4.14 -12.08
CA PRO A 50 -33.38 -4.53 -11.24
C PRO A 50 -32.13 -3.77 -11.72
N PRO A 51 -31.19 -3.43 -10.83
CA PRO A 51 -29.97 -2.73 -11.23
C PRO A 51 -29.27 -3.56 -12.31
N SER A 52 -29.23 -3.00 -13.53
CA SER A 52 -28.47 -3.55 -14.64
C SER A 52 -27.06 -3.83 -14.16
N ALA A 53 -26.68 -5.11 -14.21
CA ALA A 53 -25.29 -5.52 -14.09
C ALA A 53 -24.46 -4.63 -15.02
N ALA A 54 -23.54 -3.85 -14.44
CA ALA A 54 -22.68 -2.97 -15.20
C ALA A 54 -22.03 -3.78 -16.32
N ALA A 55 -22.32 -3.37 -17.56
CA ALA A 55 -21.83 -4.04 -18.75
C ALA A 55 -20.30 -4.12 -18.72
N THR A 56 -19.78 -5.35 -18.67
CA THR A 56 -18.39 -5.66 -18.92
C THR A 56 -18.10 -5.26 -20.36
N SER A 57 -17.51 -4.08 -20.56
CA SER A 57 -16.97 -3.72 -21.87
C SER A 57 -15.85 -4.71 -22.21
N PRO A 58 -15.76 -5.22 -23.45
CA PRO A 58 -14.68 -6.12 -23.84
C PRO A 58 -13.39 -5.30 -23.97
N GLY A 59 -12.59 -5.32 -22.92
CA GLY A 59 -11.28 -4.67 -22.85
C GLY A 59 -10.65 -5.11 -21.54
N ASP A 60 -9.39 -5.54 -21.60
CA ASP A 60 -8.45 -5.85 -20.49
C ASP A 60 -8.85 -6.77 -19.32
N GLY A 61 -10.12 -7.12 -19.13
CA GLY A 61 -10.57 -7.98 -18.02
C GLY A 61 -10.52 -7.30 -16.65
N LEU A 62 -10.33 -5.98 -16.60
CA LEU A 62 -10.21 -5.21 -15.37
C LEU A 62 -11.55 -4.59 -14.94
N THR A 63 -11.82 -4.67 -13.64
CA THR A 63 -12.92 -3.92 -13.01
C THR A 63 -12.69 -2.41 -13.11
N PRO A 64 -13.73 -1.56 -12.97
CA PRO A 64 -13.57 -0.11 -12.96
C PRO A 64 -12.58 0.39 -11.89
N ALA A 65 -12.59 -0.20 -10.69
CA ALA A 65 -11.67 0.16 -9.62
C ALA A 65 -10.21 -0.19 -9.98
N GLN A 66 -9.98 -1.36 -10.57
CA GLN A 66 -8.65 -1.74 -11.08
C GLN A 66 -8.17 -0.83 -12.21
N ARG A 67 -9.04 -0.43 -13.15
CA ARG A 67 -8.69 0.54 -14.20
C ARG A 67 -8.32 1.91 -13.63
N SER A 68 -9.06 2.37 -12.62
CA SER A 68 -8.73 3.60 -11.91
C SER A 68 -7.35 3.51 -11.24
N LEU A 69 -7.04 2.38 -10.59
CA LEU A 69 -5.72 2.14 -10.00
C LEU A 69 -4.61 2.11 -11.06
N VAL A 70 -4.80 1.43 -12.19
CA VAL A 70 -3.80 1.43 -13.28
C VAL A 70 -3.54 2.85 -13.80
N ALA A 71 -4.58 3.69 -13.89
CA ALA A 71 -4.41 5.07 -14.32
C ALA A 71 -3.54 5.91 -13.37
N THR A 72 -3.52 5.62 -12.06
CA THR A 72 -2.64 6.33 -11.10
C THR A 72 -1.18 5.92 -11.19
N LEU A 73 -0.90 4.68 -11.64
CA LEU A 73 0.47 4.18 -11.84
C LEU A 73 1.18 4.88 -13.01
N GLY A 74 0.40 5.41 -13.96
CA GLY A 74 0.90 6.09 -15.15
C GLY A 74 1.30 5.10 -16.26
N PRO A 75 0.74 5.26 -17.48
CA PRO A 75 0.98 4.32 -18.59
C PRO A 75 2.43 4.31 -19.11
N LEU A 76 3.23 5.31 -18.72
CA LEU A 76 4.65 5.40 -19.07
C LEU A 76 5.56 4.64 -18.10
N ARG A 77 5.02 4.01 -17.06
CA ARG A 77 5.80 3.29 -16.04
C ARG A 77 5.49 1.80 -16.01
N VAL A 78 4.28 1.42 -16.41
CA VAL A 78 3.78 0.05 -16.37
C VAL A 78 2.99 -0.30 -17.64
N ARG A 79 2.92 -1.60 -17.95
CA ARG A 79 2.12 -2.16 -19.05
C ARG A 79 1.51 -3.50 -18.65
N ASP A 80 0.65 -4.02 -19.52
CA ASP A 80 0.10 -5.38 -19.44
C ASP A 80 -0.45 -5.72 -18.05
N CYS A 81 -1.17 -4.75 -17.45
CA CYS A 81 -1.76 -4.90 -16.12
C CYS A 81 -2.90 -5.91 -16.14
N VAL A 82 -2.88 -6.84 -15.19
CA VAL A 82 -3.91 -7.86 -14.99
C VAL A 82 -4.39 -7.84 -13.54
N PRO A 83 -5.57 -8.42 -13.23
CA PRO A 83 -5.99 -8.61 -11.83
C PRO A 83 -4.90 -9.33 -11.04
N ALA A 84 -4.57 -8.82 -9.85
CA ALA A 84 -3.64 -9.53 -8.98
C ALA A 84 -4.28 -10.84 -8.49
N PRO A 85 -3.58 -11.98 -8.57
CA PRO A 85 -4.08 -13.20 -7.96
C PRO A 85 -4.06 -13.03 -6.43
N ALA A 86 -4.97 -13.70 -5.73
CA ALA A 86 -5.20 -13.49 -4.29
C ALA A 86 -3.90 -13.58 -3.49
N GLU A 87 -3.03 -14.54 -3.81
CA GLU A 87 -1.76 -14.75 -3.09
C GLU A 87 -0.80 -13.57 -3.19
N ARG A 88 -0.88 -12.80 -4.29
CA ARG A 88 -0.09 -11.58 -4.52
C ARG A 88 -0.70 -10.37 -3.89
N VAL A 89 -2.01 -10.36 -3.63
CA VAL A 89 -2.62 -9.36 -2.75
C VAL A 89 -2.10 -9.54 -1.32
N THR A 90 -1.72 -10.78 -0.95
CA THR A 90 -1.58 -11.25 0.43
C THR A 90 -0.17 -11.66 0.89
N GLU A 91 0.90 -11.29 0.18
CA GLU A 91 2.28 -11.66 0.57
C GLU A 91 2.68 -11.11 1.97
N PRO A 92 3.20 -11.94 2.90
CA PRO A 92 2.52 -13.05 3.60
C PRO A 92 1.62 -12.55 4.78
N PRO A 93 0.67 -13.37 5.27
CA PRO A 93 -0.27 -12.98 6.33
C PRO A 93 0.38 -12.98 7.72
N GLY A 94 0.23 -11.88 8.45
CA GLY A 94 0.32 -11.83 9.91
C GLY A 94 -1.08 -11.71 10.51
N ASP A 95 -1.29 -12.26 11.71
CA ASP A 95 -2.61 -12.40 12.35
C ASP A 95 -3.37 -11.08 12.52
N GLY A 96 -4.68 -11.10 12.25
CA GLY A 96 -5.62 -10.07 12.72
C GLY A 96 -6.65 -9.54 11.72
N LEU A 97 -6.48 -9.76 10.40
CA LEU A 97 -7.45 -9.43 9.36
C LEU A 97 -7.39 -10.46 8.23
N GLY A 98 -8.52 -10.70 7.56
CA GLY A 98 -8.59 -11.52 6.37
C GLY A 98 -7.68 -10.95 5.24
N PRO A 99 -7.10 -11.81 4.39
CA PRO A 99 -6.10 -11.44 3.39
C PRO A 99 -6.48 -10.26 2.46
N ASP A 100 -7.77 -10.13 2.18
CA ASP A 100 -8.34 -9.14 1.24
C ASP A 100 -9.26 -8.13 1.94
N GLU A 101 -9.36 -8.17 3.28
CA GLU A 101 -10.26 -7.27 4.02
C GLU A 101 -9.80 -5.82 3.88
N GLY A 102 -10.52 -5.07 3.04
CA GLY A 102 -10.32 -3.65 2.82
C GLY A 102 -9.39 -3.30 1.65
N VAL A 103 -9.08 -4.23 0.75
CA VAL A 103 -8.49 -3.91 -0.57
C VAL A 103 -9.60 -3.86 -1.63
N ASP A 104 -9.86 -2.68 -2.18
CA ASP A 104 -10.92 -2.48 -3.18
C ASP A 104 -10.47 -2.86 -4.60
N ALA A 105 -9.18 -2.75 -4.87
CA ALA A 105 -8.60 -3.10 -6.16
C ALA A 105 -7.15 -3.53 -6.01
N ALA A 106 -6.76 -4.57 -6.74
CA ALA A 106 -5.37 -4.98 -6.87
C ALA A 106 -5.05 -5.43 -8.30
N VAL A 107 -3.87 -5.05 -8.77
CA VAL A 107 -3.35 -5.37 -10.10
C VAL A 107 -1.88 -5.77 -10.02
N VAL A 108 -1.47 -6.65 -10.92
CA VAL A 108 -0.06 -6.90 -11.23
C VAL A 108 0.21 -6.34 -12.60
N CYS A 109 1.22 -5.50 -12.73
CA CYS A 109 1.63 -4.92 -14.00
C CYS A 109 3.08 -5.25 -14.30
N GLN A 110 3.41 -5.41 -15.57
CA GLN A 110 4.80 -5.43 -16.01
C GLN A 110 5.38 -4.03 -15.90
N THR A 111 6.64 -3.93 -15.50
CA THR A 111 7.37 -2.67 -15.62
C THR A 111 7.91 -2.52 -17.04
N LEU A 112 8.36 -1.32 -17.41
CA LEU A 112 9.03 -1.09 -18.69
C LEU A 112 10.54 -1.41 -18.65
N VAL A 113 11.01 -2.15 -17.65
CA VAL A 113 12.39 -2.63 -17.59
C VAL A 113 12.60 -3.66 -18.69
N VAL A 114 13.61 -3.45 -19.53
CA VAL A 114 13.98 -4.40 -20.60
C VAL A 114 14.93 -5.47 -20.05
N ASP A 115 14.97 -6.62 -20.70
CA ASP A 115 15.83 -7.74 -20.27
C ASP A 115 17.30 -7.30 -20.17
N GLY A 116 17.91 -7.56 -19.01
CA GLY A 116 19.29 -7.21 -18.71
C GLY A 116 19.48 -5.83 -18.04
N GLU A 117 18.43 -5.00 -17.94
CA GLU A 117 18.47 -3.76 -17.16
C GLU A 117 18.13 -4.00 -15.68
N PRO A 118 18.71 -3.22 -14.76
CA PRO A 118 18.40 -3.31 -13.34
C PRO A 118 16.97 -2.86 -13.06
N GLY A 119 16.23 -3.70 -12.32
CA GLY A 119 14.88 -3.38 -11.87
C GLY A 119 14.01 -4.63 -11.70
N PRO A 120 12.78 -4.46 -11.21
CA PRO A 120 11.83 -5.55 -11.10
C PRO A 120 11.10 -5.74 -12.42
N ALA A 121 10.83 -6.98 -12.82
CA ALA A 121 10.03 -7.28 -14.02
C ALA A 121 8.55 -6.88 -13.87
N GLN A 122 8.07 -6.80 -12.63
CA GLN A 122 6.67 -6.55 -12.31
C GLN A 122 6.53 -5.73 -11.02
N VAL A 123 5.43 -4.99 -10.95
CA VAL A 123 4.98 -4.29 -9.76
C VAL A 123 3.56 -4.74 -9.42
N VAL A 124 3.30 -4.96 -8.14
CA VAL A 124 1.95 -5.21 -7.62
C VAL A 124 1.45 -3.92 -7.01
N ALA A 125 0.26 -3.48 -7.39
CA ALA A 125 -0.39 -2.31 -6.82
C ALA A 125 -1.71 -2.69 -6.16
N ARG A 126 -2.00 -2.07 -5.02
CA ARG A 126 -3.20 -2.27 -4.20
C ARG A 126 -3.80 -0.91 -3.86
N HIS A 127 -5.12 -0.78 -3.96
CA HIS A 127 -5.88 0.34 -3.45
C HIS A 127 -6.72 -0.14 -2.26
N TYR A 128 -6.59 0.55 -1.14
CA TYR A 128 -7.26 0.22 0.11
C TYR A 128 -8.53 1.06 0.24
N ARG A 129 -9.55 0.47 0.86
CA ARG A 129 -10.85 1.08 1.09
C ARG A 129 -10.77 2.36 1.90
N ASP A 130 -9.86 2.38 2.87
CA ASP A 130 -9.65 3.51 3.75
C ASP A 130 -8.19 3.58 4.24
N ALA A 131 -7.84 4.75 4.79
CA ALA A 131 -6.49 5.02 5.29
C ALA A 131 -6.13 4.13 6.50
N ALA A 132 -7.12 3.75 7.32
CA ALA A 132 -6.87 2.89 8.48
C ALA A 132 -6.46 1.48 8.04
N THR A 133 -7.07 0.95 6.97
CA THR A 133 -6.72 -0.35 6.39
C THR A 133 -5.31 -0.31 5.78
N LEU A 134 -4.98 0.76 5.04
CA LEU A 134 -3.61 0.95 4.52
C LEU A 134 -2.57 1.00 5.65
N THR A 135 -2.84 1.77 6.70
CA THR A 135 -1.94 1.88 7.86
C THR A 135 -1.80 0.54 8.58
N ALA A 136 -2.89 -0.19 8.80
CA ALA A 136 -2.85 -1.50 9.45
C ALA A 136 -2.01 -2.52 8.66
N ASP A 137 -2.10 -2.54 7.33
CA ASP A 137 -1.24 -3.39 6.49
C ASP A 137 0.23 -2.97 6.55
N ALA A 138 0.50 -1.66 6.46
CA ALA A 138 1.86 -1.14 6.54
C ALA A 138 2.51 -1.45 7.90
N ASP A 139 1.80 -1.25 9.00
CA ASP A 139 2.27 -1.53 10.36
C ASP A 139 2.52 -3.03 10.58
N ARG A 140 1.62 -3.88 10.08
CA ARG A 140 1.79 -5.33 10.12
C ARG A 140 3.05 -5.77 9.37
N ARG A 141 3.26 -5.26 8.15
CA ARG A 141 4.44 -5.58 7.35
C ARG A 141 5.71 -5.08 8.01
N ALA A 142 5.70 -3.85 8.55
CA ALA A 142 6.81 -3.28 9.30
C ALA A 142 7.18 -4.15 10.52
N GLY A 143 6.18 -4.65 11.26
CA GLY A 143 6.40 -5.54 12.40
C GLY A 143 7.01 -6.90 12.07
N ALA A 144 7.03 -7.28 10.79
CA ALA A 144 7.68 -8.50 10.30
C ALA A 144 9.10 -8.26 9.75
N VAL A 145 9.54 -7.00 9.62
CA VAL A 145 10.88 -6.66 9.14
C VAL A 145 11.87 -6.71 10.30
N ASP A 146 12.87 -7.57 10.17
CA ASP A 146 14.05 -7.55 11.05
C ASP A 146 14.95 -6.38 10.66
N ASP A 147 14.67 -5.18 11.19
CA ASP A 147 15.40 -3.96 10.85
C ASP A 147 16.86 -4.06 11.31
N VAL A 148 17.78 -4.01 10.34
CA VAL A 148 19.22 -4.15 10.55
C VAL A 148 20.04 -3.04 9.90
N GLY A 149 19.40 -2.01 9.32
CA GLY A 149 20.13 -0.98 8.62
C GLY A 149 19.26 -0.07 7.77
N SER A 150 19.53 -0.02 6.46
CA SER A 150 18.78 0.84 5.54
C SER A 150 18.49 0.18 4.21
N CYS A 151 17.34 0.48 3.64
CA CYS A 151 16.95 -0.03 2.33
C CYS A 151 17.88 0.48 1.23
N ALA A 152 18.43 1.68 1.37
CA ALA A 152 19.41 2.23 0.44
C ALA A 152 20.70 1.39 0.36
N ALA A 153 21.05 0.67 1.44
CA ALA A 153 22.16 -0.26 1.49
C ALA A 153 21.77 -1.70 1.05
N GLY A 154 20.50 -1.92 0.68
CA GLY A 154 19.97 -3.25 0.38
C GLY A 154 19.78 -4.12 1.63
N GLU A 155 19.66 -3.49 2.80
CA GLU A 155 19.43 -4.15 4.09
C GLU A 155 17.96 -4.02 4.49
N PRO A 156 17.37 -5.05 5.13
CA PRO A 156 16.02 -4.95 5.67
C PRO A 156 15.85 -3.75 6.61
N SER A 157 14.81 -2.96 6.38
CA SER A 157 14.53 -1.75 7.17
C SER A 157 13.10 -1.25 6.95
N THR A 158 12.60 -0.50 7.94
CA THR A 158 11.36 0.27 7.85
C THR A 158 11.67 1.76 7.89
N GLU A 159 11.35 2.46 6.81
CA GLU A 159 11.64 3.88 6.61
C GLU A 159 10.37 4.67 6.30
N THR A 160 10.42 5.99 6.52
CA THR A 160 9.43 6.91 5.95
C THR A 160 9.98 7.45 4.63
N TRP A 161 9.16 7.47 3.58
CA TRP A 161 9.53 8.10 2.32
C TRP A 161 8.57 9.23 1.98
N GLY A 162 9.12 10.29 1.40
CA GLY A 162 8.36 11.46 1.00
C GLY A 162 9.03 12.22 -0.13
N ARG A 163 8.26 12.60 -1.14
CA ARG A 163 8.67 13.57 -2.18
C ARG A 163 7.89 14.88 -2.08
N SER A 164 6.68 14.81 -1.54
CA SER A 164 5.82 15.95 -1.25
C SER A 164 4.81 15.54 -0.17
N THR A 165 4.01 16.48 0.33
CA THR A 165 2.93 16.17 1.27
C THR A 165 1.88 15.21 0.68
N ARG A 166 1.77 15.12 -0.65
CA ARG A 166 0.87 14.19 -1.35
C ARG A 166 1.52 12.84 -1.67
N ARG A 167 2.85 12.76 -1.70
CA ARG A 167 3.60 11.52 -1.93
C ARG A 167 4.46 11.24 -0.71
N LEU A 168 3.79 10.93 0.40
CA LEU A 168 4.36 10.57 1.69
C LEU A 168 3.77 9.20 2.10
N GLY A 169 4.61 8.35 2.68
CA GLY A 169 4.15 7.08 3.24
C GLY A 169 5.28 6.28 3.87
N THR A 170 4.98 5.01 4.11
CA THR A 170 5.91 4.01 4.63
C THR A 170 6.67 3.37 3.47
N PHE A 171 7.96 3.17 3.63
CA PHE A 171 8.83 2.43 2.71
C PHE A 171 9.46 1.29 3.49
N LEU A 172 9.24 0.07 3.05
CA LEU A 172 9.75 -1.15 3.67
C LEU A 172 10.61 -1.86 2.65
N CYS A 173 11.65 -2.51 3.13
CA CYS A 173 12.37 -3.48 2.34
C CYS A 173 12.76 -4.67 3.20
N ASP A 174 12.83 -5.82 2.56
CA ASP A 174 13.22 -7.05 3.21
C ASP A 174 13.88 -8.00 2.21
N ARG A 175 14.70 -8.92 2.71
CA ARG A 175 15.12 -10.08 1.92
C ARG A 175 14.00 -11.10 2.04
N GLY A 176 13.51 -11.57 0.89
CA GLY A 176 12.31 -12.38 0.80
C GLY A 176 12.31 -13.53 1.82
N ALA A 177 11.12 -13.81 2.36
CA ALA A 177 10.92 -14.86 3.35
C ALA A 177 11.51 -16.21 2.90
N ALA A 178 11.82 -17.07 3.86
CA ALA A 178 12.24 -18.44 3.61
C ALA A 178 11.26 -19.14 2.64
N GLY A 179 11.72 -19.55 1.46
CA GLY A 179 10.90 -20.15 0.40
C GLY A 179 10.75 -19.28 -0.86
N THR A 180 11.16 -18.01 -0.83
CA THR A 180 11.46 -17.25 -2.06
C THR A 180 12.81 -17.69 -2.66
N PRO A 181 13.04 -17.52 -3.97
CA PRO A 181 14.34 -17.76 -4.56
C PRO A 181 15.41 -17.01 -3.76
N ALA A 182 16.44 -17.74 -3.31
CA ALA A 182 17.51 -17.18 -2.49
C ALA A 182 18.08 -15.92 -3.17
N GLY A 183 18.21 -14.84 -2.40
CA GLY A 183 18.73 -13.56 -2.89
C GLY A 183 17.69 -12.58 -3.44
N THR A 184 16.39 -12.89 -3.33
CA THR A 184 15.35 -11.92 -3.70
C THR A 184 15.23 -10.83 -2.64
N PHE A 185 15.33 -9.57 -3.03
CA PHE A 185 15.07 -8.38 -2.22
C PHE A 185 13.74 -7.77 -2.64
N ALA A 186 12.86 -7.52 -1.68
CA ALA A 186 11.53 -6.98 -1.90
C ALA A 186 11.46 -5.57 -1.30
N ILE A 187 10.72 -4.71 -1.98
CA ILE A 187 10.34 -3.38 -1.48
C ILE A 187 8.83 -3.27 -1.47
N TYR A 188 8.31 -2.55 -0.49
CA TYR A 188 6.92 -2.17 -0.36
C TYR A 188 6.84 -0.69 -0.02
N TRP A 189 5.91 0.04 -0.61
CA TRP A 189 5.74 1.44 -0.27
C TRP A 189 4.31 1.92 -0.42
N THR A 190 3.90 2.82 0.47
CA THR A 190 2.55 3.38 0.49
C THR A 190 2.51 4.81 -0.05
N VAL A 191 1.41 5.19 -0.72
CA VAL A 191 1.08 6.57 -1.08
C VAL A 191 -0.18 6.94 -0.31
N THR A 192 -0.01 7.61 0.83
CA THR A 192 -1.09 7.85 1.80
C THR A 192 -2.26 8.64 1.20
N ALA A 193 -1.97 9.63 0.34
CA ALA A 193 -3.00 10.48 -0.27
C ALA A 193 -3.95 9.71 -1.19
N ASP A 194 -3.47 8.63 -1.81
CA ASP A 194 -4.21 7.82 -2.77
C ASP A 194 -4.68 6.50 -2.17
N GLN A 195 -4.44 6.26 -0.87
CA GLN A 195 -4.74 4.99 -0.21
C GLN A 195 -4.17 3.79 -0.97
N THR A 196 -3.00 3.94 -1.59
CA THR A 196 -2.37 2.87 -2.38
C THR A 196 -1.11 2.33 -1.73
N ALA A 197 -0.83 1.06 -1.98
CA ALA A 197 0.47 0.47 -1.73
C ALA A 197 0.97 -0.27 -2.96
N LEU A 198 2.28 -0.27 -3.13
CA LEU A 198 2.95 -0.97 -4.22
C LEU A 198 4.04 -1.88 -3.66
N SER A 199 4.25 -3.02 -4.30
CA SER A 199 5.36 -3.91 -3.99
C SER A 199 6.07 -4.39 -5.25
N ALA A 200 7.38 -4.56 -5.15
CA ALA A 200 8.22 -5.06 -6.22
C ALA A 200 9.40 -5.84 -5.65
N SER A 201 9.94 -6.77 -6.42
CA SER A 201 11.06 -7.62 -5.98
C SER A 201 12.06 -7.84 -7.09
N SER A 202 13.33 -7.98 -6.74
CA SER A 202 14.43 -8.27 -7.66
C SER A 202 15.56 -8.99 -6.93
N THR A 203 16.38 -9.73 -7.67
CA THR A 203 17.64 -10.29 -7.14
C THR A 203 18.79 -9.29 -7.14
N ASP A 204 18.58 -8.09 -7.69
CA ASP A 204 19.50 -6.95 -7.62
C ASP A 204 18.91 -5.85 -6.73
N PRO A 205 19.29 -5.79 -5.43
CA PRO A 205 18.79 -4.79 -4.50
C PRO A 205 19.12 -3.36 -4.93
N ALA A 206 20.34 -3.13 -5.43
CA ALA A 206 20.79 -1.80 -5.81
C ALA A 206 20.01 -1.30 -7.04
N GLY A 207 19.82 -2.17 -8.03
CA GLY A 207 18.99 -1.91 -9.19
C GLY A 207 17.53 -1.63 -8.84
N LEU A 208 16.96 -2.41 -7.91
CA LEU A 208 15.58 -2.21 -7.45
C LEU A 208 15.38 -0.85 -6.76
N ILE A 209 16.31 -0.44 -5.89
CA ILE A 209 16.23 0.87 -5.22
C ILE A 209 16.42 2.02 -6.22
N ALA A 210 17.34 1.87 -7.17
CA ALA A 210 17.55 2.87 -8.23
C ALA A 210 16.29 3.02 -9.10
N TRP A 211 15.71 1.89 -9.52
CA TRP A 211 14.44 1.85 -10.26
C TRP A 211 13.31 2.51 -9.47
N TRP A 212 13.12 2.18 -8.19
CA TRP A 212 12.04 2.75 -7.37
C TRP A 212 12.15 4.28 -7.26
N ARG A 213 13.37 4.79 -7.09
CA ARG A 213 13.62 6.24 -7.06
C ARG A 213 13.21 6.93 -8.35
N ASP A 214 13.35 6.26 -9.50
CA ASP A 214 12.91 6.75 -10.80
C ASP A 214 11.39 6.60 -10.99
N PHE A 215 10.85 5.43 -10.61
CA PHE A 215 9.43 5.10 -10.63
C PHE A 215 8.58 6.06 -9.78
N THR A 216 9.15 6.69 -8.75
CA THR A 216 8.45 7.64 -7.89
C THR A 216 8.67 9.11 -8.25
N LYS A 217 9.47 9.42 -9.29
CA LYS A 217 9.60 10.78 -9.82
C LYS A 217 8.23 11.34 -10.27
N PRO A 218 8.04 12.67 -10.33
CA PRO A 218 6.84 13.27 -10.92
C PRO A 218 6.56 12.74 -12.32
#